data_AF-A0A011NUM8-F1
#
_entry.id   AF-A0A011NUM8-F1
#
_cell.length_a   1.000
_cell.length_b   1.000
_cell.length_c   1.000
_cell.angle_alpha   90.00
_cell.angle_beta   90.00
_cell.angle_gamma   90.00
#
_symmetry.space_group_name_H-M   'P 1'
#
loop_
_entity.id
_entity.type
_entity.pdbx_description
1 polymer ?
#
loop_
_entity_poly.entity_id
_entity_poly.type
_entity_poly.pdbx_seq_one_letter_code
_entity_poly.pdbx_strand_id
1 'polypeptide(L)' 'MSVVAEGVELADQHAELDASGCHHGQGFLYARPLAADDFAQWLQARQVK' A
#
# COMPACT_ATOMS: atom_id res chain seq x y z
N MET A 1 16.07 1.95 10.02
CA MET A 1 15.06 0.88 10.21
C MET A 1 13.73 1.41 9.71
N SER A 2 13.02 0.70 8.85
CA SER A 2 11.67 1.06 8.40
C SER A 2 10.67 0.01 8.88
N VAL A 3 9.46 0.44 9.25
CA VAL A 3 8.35 -0.45 9.65
C VAL A 3 7.36 -0.51 8.50
N VAL A 4 6.76 -1.68 8.29
CA VAL A 4 5.66 -1.91 7.34
C VAL A 4 4.45 -2.36 8.13
N ALA A 5 3.34 -1.64 8.00
CA ALA A 5 2.05 -2.06 8.57
C ALA A 5 1.31 -2.99 7.60
N GLU A 6 0.91 -4.16 8.06
CA GLU A 6 0.13 -5.13 7.27
C GLU A 6 -1.36 -5.09 7.66
N GLY A 7 -2.25 -5.33 6.70
CA GLY A 7 -3.70 -5.33 6.93
C GLY A 7 -4.36 -3.95 6.88
N VAL A 8 -3.81 -3.00 6.10
CA VAL A 8 -4.43 -1.68 5.91
C VAL A 8 -5.58 -1.78 4.91
N GLU A 9 -6.81 -1.68 5.39
CA GLU A 9 -8.03 -1.85 4.61
C GLU A 9 -8.81 -0.56 4.42
N LEU A 10 -8.66 0.41 5.33
CA LEU A 10 -9.42 1.66 5.39
C LEU A 10 -8.51 2.89 5.36
N ALA A 11 -8.99 3.98 4.77
CA ALA A 11 -8.26 5.24 4.69
C ALA A 11 -7.86 5.78 6.07
N ASP A 12 -8.73 5.65 7.07
CA ASP A 12 -8.45 6.10 8.44
C ASP A 12 -7.29 5.33 9.07
N GLN A 13 -7.15 4.02 8.79
CA GLN A 13 -5.98 3.25 9.26
C GLN A 13 -4.68 3.77 8.66
N HIS A 14 -4.67 4.11 7.36
CA HIS A 14 -3.52 4.73 6.71
C HIS A 14 -3.17 6.08 7.35
N ALA A 15 -4.17 6.92 7.62
CA ALA A 15 -3.97 8.23 8.25
C ALA A 15 -3.34 8.11 9.65
N GLU A 16 -3.83 7.20 10.49
CA GLU A 16 -3.26 6.96 11.83
C GLU A 16 -1.83 6.39 11.78
N LEU A 17 -1.56 5.49 10.84
CA LEU A 17 -0.22 4.93 10.63
C LEU A 17 0.77 6.01 10.19
N ASP A 18 0.38 6.88 9.26
CA ASP A 18 1.22 7.98 8.80
C ASP A 18 1.50 8.99 9.92
N ALA A 19 0.46 9.36 10.68
CA ALA A 19 0.61 10.23 11.87
C ALA A 19 1.52 9.61 12.95
N SER A 20 1.56 8.28 13.04
CA SER A 20 2.42 7.53 13.96
C SER A 20 3.86 7.32 13.44
N GLY A 21 4.20 7.84 12.25
CA GLY A 21 5.51 7.68 11.62
C GLY A 21 5.72 6.36 10.88
N CYS A 22 4.65 5.61 10.63
CA CYS A 22 4.67 4.39 9.83
C CYS A 22 4.23 4.68 8.38
N HIS A 23 5.21 4.99 7.53
CA HIS A 23 4.97 5.46 6.16
C HIS A 23 4.83 4.34 5.12
N HIS A 24 4.94 3.06 5.51
CA HIS A 24 4.81 1.92 4.60
C HIS A 24 3.65 1.04 5.04
N GLY A 25 2.81 0.63 4.10
CA GLY A 25 1.67 -0.22 4.39
C GLY A 25 1.36 -1.21 3.27
N GLN A 26 0.77 -2.34 3.65
CA GLN A 26 0.18 -3.33 2.76
C GLN A 26 -1.24 -3.65 3.23
N GLY A 27 -2.16 -3.79 2.27
CA GLY A 27 -3.54 -4.21 2.53
C GLY A 27 -4.48 -3.79 1.41
N PHE A 28 -5.75 -4.17 1.55
CA PHE A 28 -6.75 -4.00 0.49
C PHE A 28 -7.07 -2.54 0.15
N LEU A 29 -6.72 -1.58 1.02
CA LEU A 29 -6.77 -0.16 0.69
C LEU A 29 -5.91 0.16 -0.55
N TYR A 30 -4.72 -0.46 -0.65
CA TYR A 30 -3.77 -0.18 -1.72
C TYR A 30 -3.99 -1.11 -2.93
N ALA A 31 -4.06 -2.41 -2.66
CA ALA A 31 -4.29 -3.45 -3.65
C ALA A 31 -4.69 -4.78 -2.98
N ARG A 32 -5.48 -5.59 -3.69
CA ARG A 32 -5.58 -7.02 -3.40
C ARG A 32 -4.28 -7.74 -3.87
N PRO A 33 -3.98 -8.97 -3.39
CA PRO A 33 -2.93 -9.79 -3.98
C PRO A 33 -3.12 -9.91 -5.49
N LEU A 34 -2.04 -9.66 -6.23
CA LEU A 34 -2.04 -9.66 -7.69
C LEU A 34 -1.25 -10.86 -8.20
N ALA A 35 -1.66 -11.41 -9.35
CA ALA A 35 -0.78 -12.29 -10.11
C ALA A 35 0.41 -11.49 -10.66
N ALA A 36 1.48 -12.18 -11.04
CA ALA A 36 2.69 -11.52 -11.54
C ALA A 36 2.41 -10.66 -12.79
N ASP A 37 1.59 -11.15 -13.72
CA ASP A 37 1.24 -10.44 -14.94
C ASP A 37 0.39 -9.18 -14.66
N ASP A 38 -0.49 -9.26 -13.65
CA ASP A 38 -1.31 -8.13 -13.21
C ASP A 38 -0.49 -7.06 -12.48
N PHE A 39 0.55 -7.48 -11.74
CA PHE A 39 1.44 -6.56 -11.03
C PHE A 39 2.16 -5.60 -11.97
N ALA A 40 2.65 -6.08 -13.11
CA ALA A 40 3.34 -5.23 -14.08
C ALA A 40 2.43 -4.09 -14.59
N GLN A 41 1.17 -4.43 -14.90
CA GLN A 41 0.18 -3.45 -15.34
C GLN A 41 -0.19 -2.48 -14.22
N TRP A 42 -0.43 -3.00 -13.01
CA TRP A 42 -0.72 -2.21 -11.82
C TRP A 42 0.39 -1.19 -11.51
N LEU A 43 1.65 -1.61 -11.64
CA LEU A 43 2.82 -0.76 -11.40
C LEU A 43 2.93 0.35 -12.45
N GLN A 44 2.78 0.00 -13.74
CA GLN A 44 2.81 0.99 -14.84
C GLN A 44 1.73 2.06 -14.68
N ALA A 45 0.51 1.67 -14.27
CA ALA A 45 -0.59 2.62 -14.05
C ALA A 45 -0.35 3.59 -12.89
N ARG A 46 0.56 3.29 -11.97
CA ARG A 46 0.85 4.07 -10.75
C ARG A 46 2.19 4.79 -10.78
N GLN A 47 3.04 4.51 -11.77
CA GLN A 47 4.24 5.28 -12.04
C GLN A 47 3.86 6.59 -12.75
N VAL A 48 3.40 7.57 -11.98
CA VAL A 48 3.31 8.96 -12.45
C VAL A 48 4.74 9.52 -12.47
N LYS A 49 5.14 10.09 -13.60
CA LYS A 49 6.40 10.85 -13.72
C LYS A 49 6.39 12.08 -12.83
#